data_AF-A0A1Y2GQ53-F1
#
_entry.id   AF-A0A1Y2GQ53-F1
#
_cell.length_a   1.000
_cell.length_b   1.000
_cell.length_c   1.000
_cell.angle_alpha   90.00
_cell.angle_beta   90.00
_cell.angle_gamma   90.00
#
_symmetry.space_group_name_H-M   'P 1'
#
loop_
_entity.id
_entity.type
_entity.pdbx_description
1 polymer ?
#
loop_
_entity_poly.entity_id
_entity_poly.type
_entity_poly.pdbx_seq_one_letter_code
_entity_poly.pdbx_strand_id
1 'polypeptide(L)'
;MPHHEHILRGVILGEMSGDDFELALLVRLLTLTKPIVLKATNLIGVNPTEIIVDFKDHGTIHQGMTSLGRGYGHVLSHCHSTYPRFDFILDTMFIQVSISNFQEHEKKQIKQIQNAFDKRGPDGRNQIESYLDEVFGGNHSAIIDDGHFVVKKDGEPVTGFKIVYMRGSPGAANHTGLIKDYKDLLHVSFDELKEKLFKNIPT
;
A
#
# COMPACT_ATOMS: atom_id res chain seq x y z
N MET A 1 10.80 -26.30 -14.52
CA MET A 1 9.81 -25.21 -14.60
C MET A 1 10.50 -23.90 -14.30
N PRO A 2 10.30 -22.84 -15.08
CA PRO A 2 10.82 -21.51 -14.76
C PRO A 2 10.20 -21.01 -13.45
N HIS A 3 10.99 -20.32 -12.62
CA HIS A 3 10.58 -19.76 -11.32
C HIS A 3 9.30 -18.91 -11.38
N HIS A 4 9.01 -18.30 -12.53
CA HIS A 4 7.83 -17.47 -12.77
C HIS A 4 6.51 -18.26 -12.78
N GLU A 5 6.48 -19.50 -13.30
CA GLU A 5 5.25 -20.28 -13.42
C GLU A 5 4.78 -20.80 -12.05
N HIS A 6 5.72 -21.12 -11.16
CA HIS A 6 5.41 -21.58 -9.79
C HIS A 6 4.78 -20.48 -8.94
N ILE A 7 5.30 -19.25 -9.03
CA ILE A 7 4.76 -18.07 -8.33
C ILE A 7 3.33 -17.79 -8.81
N LEU A 8 3.10 -17.81 -10.12
CA LEU A 8 1.79 -17.49 -10.71
C LEU A 8 0.72 -18.54 -10.40
N ARG A 9 1.11 -19.82 -10.42
CA ARG A 9 0.23 -20.91 -9.98
C ARG A 9 -0.10 -20.79 -8.48
N GLY A 10 0.89 -20.41 -7.67
CA GLY A 10 0.70 -20.06 -6.27
C GLY A 10 -0.35 -18.97 -6.08
N VAL A 11 -0.30 -17.88 -6.87
CA VAL A 11 -1.28 -16.79 -6.79
C VAL A 11 -2.67 -17.33 -7.11
N ILE A 12 -2.80 -18.09 -8.20
CA ILE A 12 -4.11 -18.58 -8.67
C ILE A 12 -4.75 -19.55 -7.66
N LEU A 13 -3.93 -20.37 -6.99
CA LEU A 13 -4.35 -21.36 -5.99
C LEU A 13 -4.49 -20.76 -4.58
N GLY A 14 -3.99 -19.56 -4.32
CA GLY A 14 -3.99 -18.94 -2.99
C GLY A 14 -3.00 -19.58 -2.00
N GLU A 15 -1.96 -20.24 -2.52
CA GLU A 15 -1.00 -21.04 -1.75
C GLU A 15 0.38 -20.36 -1.65
N MET A 16 0.42 -19.03 -1.48
CA MET A 16 1.67 -18.27 -1.44
C MET A 16 2.04 -17.81 -0.05
N SER A 17 3.34 -17.65 0.18
CA SER A 17 3.83 -16.86 1.31
C SER A 17 3.54 -15.37 1.11
N GLY A 18 3.63 -14.58 2.18
CA GLY A 18 3.46 -13.12 2.09
C GLY A 18 4.51 -12.47 1.17
N ASP A 19 5.76 -12.90 1.27
CA ASP A 19 6.89 -12.38 0.49
C ASP A 19 6.73 -12.72 -0.99
N ASP A 20 6.32 -13.95 -1.31
CA ASP A 20 6.06 -14.34 -2.70
C ASP A 20 4.89 -13.55 -3.29
N PHE A 21 3.85 -13.26 -2.50
CA PHE A 21 2.70 -12.48 -2.95
C PHE A 21 3.10 -11.02 -3.26
N GLU A 22 3.88 -10.38 -2.37
CA GLU A 22 4.42 -9.04 -2.60
C GLU A 22 5.25 -8.98 -3.88
N LEU A 23 6.15 -9.96 -4.08
CA LEU A 23 6.99 -10.04 -5.26
C LEU A 23 6.17 -10.27 -6.54
N ALA A 24 5.18 -11.15 -6.49
CA ALA A 24 4.28 -11.39 -7.61
C ALA A 24 3.52 -10.12 -7.99
N LEU A 25 3.01 -9.39 -6.98
CA LEU A 25 2.31 -8.14 -7.19
C LEU A 25 3.24 -7.10 -7.86
N LEU A 26 4.46 -6.92 -7.35
CA LEU A 26 5.46 -6.03 -7.96
C LEU A 26 5.68 -6.36 -9.43
N VAL A 27 5.98 -7.63 -9.75
CA VAL A 27 6.21 -8.06 -11.14
C VAL A 27 5.00 -7.76 -12.03
N ARG A 28 3.78 -7.95 -11.54
CA ARG A 28 2.57 -7.64 -12.32
C ARG A 28 2.35 -6.15 -12.51
N LEU A 29 2.56 -5.34 -11.49
CA LEU A 29 2.50 -3.89 -11.60
C LEU A 29 3.51 -3.39 -12.65
N LEU A 30 4.73 -3.96 -12.69
CA LEU A 30 5.75 -3.57 -13.66
C LEU A 30 5.44 -4.02 -15.10
N THR A 31 4.81 -5.18 -15.29
CA THR A 31 4.60 -5.77 -16.63
C THR A 31 3.31 -5.36 -17.33
N LEU A 32 2.29 -4.94 -16.60
CA LEU A 32 1.01 -4.51 -17.19
C LEU A 32 1.10 -3.12 -17.82
N THR A 33 0.25 -2.86 -18.80
CA THR A 33 0.05 -1.53 -19.38
C THR A 33 -0.62 -0.61 -18.36
N LYS A 34 -0.10 0.61 -18.23
CA LYS A 34 -0.62 1.65 -17.33
C LYS A 34 -1.56 2.60 -18.10
N PRO A 35 -2.51 3.27 -17.42
CA PRO A 35 -2.79 3.18 -15.99
C PRO A 35 -3.50 1.86 -15.61
N ILE A 36 -3.19 1.32 -14.44
CA ILE A 36 -3.92 0.18 -13.86
C ILE A 36 -5.02 0.75 -12.96
N VAL A 37 -6.27 0.43 -13.25
CA VAL A 37 -7.42 0.83 -12.44
C VAL A 37 -7.88 -0.36 -11.61
N LEU A 38 -7.92 -0.17 -10.29
CA LEU A 38 -8.39 -1.17 -9.33
C LEU A 38 -9.60 -0.63 -8.57
N LYS A 39 -10.61 -1.47 -8.40
CA LYS A 39 -11.72 -1.20 -7.49
C LYS A 39 -11.31 -1.44 -6.05
N ALA A 40 -11.63 -0.47 -5.21
CA ALA A 40 -11.47 -0.54 -3.77
C ALA A 40 -12.80 -0.28 -3.07
N THR A 41 -12.88 -0.69 -1.81
CA THR A 41 -13.99 -0.40 -0.89
C THR A 41 -13.40 0.08 0.43
N ASN A 42 -14.23 0.51 1.37
CA ASN A 42 -13.75 0.66 2.75
C ASN A 42 -13.58 -0.72 3.44
N LEU A 43 -13.19 -0.71 4.70
CA LEU A 43 -12.91 -1.91 5.48
C LEU A 43 -14.10 -2.87 5.69
N ILE A 44 -15.33 -2.45 5.43
CA ILE A 44 -16.53 -3.31 5.54
C ILE A 44 -17.15 -3.62 4.17
N GLY A 45 -16.42 -3.37 3.09
CA GLY A 45 -16.83 -3.75 1.73
C GLY A 45 -17.89 -2.82 1.11
N VAL A 46 -18.08 -1.62 1.64
CA VAL A 46 -19.01 -0.62 1.09
C VAL A 46 -18.26 0.58 0.51
N ASN A 47 -18.99 1.54 -0.05
CA ASN A 47 -18.45 2.77 -0.66
C ASN A 47 -17.40 2.46 -1.74
N PRO A 48 -17.80 1.83 -2.85
CA PRO A 48 -16.88 1.51 -3.93
C PRO A 48 -16.22 2.78 -4.47
N THR A 49 -14.91 2.69 -4.67
CA THR A 49 -14.08 3.75 -5.26
C THR A 49 -13.02 3.13 -6.17
N GLU A 50 -12.38 3.95 -6.98
CA GLU A 50 -11.31 3.51 -7.86
C GLU A 50 -9.97 4.08 -7.37
N ILE A 51 -8.95 3.23 -7.40
CA ILE A 51 -7.56 3.66 -7.28
C ILE A 51 -6.88 3.48 -8.63
N ILE A 52 -6.07 4.47 -9.00
CA ILE A 52 -5.33 4.50 -10.24
C ILE A 52 -3.86 4.32 -9.88
N VAL A 53 -3.27 3.24 -10.36
CA VAL A 53 -1.83 2.98 -10.26
C VAL A 53 -1.22 3.33 -11.61
N ASP A 54 -0.67 4.53 -11.69
CA ASP A 54 -0.04 5.08 -12.89
C ASP A 54 1.35 5.60 -12.55
N PHE A 55 2.37 4.94 -13.10
CA PHE A 55 3.77 5.27 -12.88
C PHE A 55 4.56 4.94 -14.14
N LYS A 56 5.61 5.72 -14.37
CA LYS A 56 6.51 5.55 -15.53
C LYS A 56 7.79 4.80 -15.18
N ASP A 57 8.17 4.84 -13.91
CA ASP A 57 9.40 4.24 -13.41
C ASP A 57 9.18 3.64 -12.02
N HIS A 58 10.15 2.85 -11.57
CA HIS A 58 10.14 2.18 -10.27
C HIS A 58 11.52 2.24 -9.62
N GLY A 59 11.56 2.16 -8.30
CA GLY A 59 12.81 2.12 -7.54
C GLY A 59 12.62 1.46 -6.19
N THR A 60 13.73 1.11 -5.53
CA THR A 60 13.70 0.48 -4.21
C THR A 60 14.19 1.47 -3.15
N ILE A 61 13.38 1.68 -2.10
CA ILE A 61 13.82 2.40 -0.91
C ILE A 61 14.59 1.42 -0.04
N HIS A 62 15.90 1.59 0.05
CA HIS A 62 16.78 0.70 0.81
C HIS A 62 16.69 0.95 2.32
N GLN A 63 17.20 0.01 3.12
CA GLN A 63 17.26 0.15 4.56
C GLN A 63 17.94 1.45 4.99
N GLY A 64 17.33 2.16 5.94
CA GLY A 64 17.84 3.43 6.45
C GLY A 64 17.53 4.64 5.58
N MET A 65 16.97 4.43 4.38
CA MET A 65 16.44 5.51 3.54
C MET A 65 14.96 5.72 3.83
N THR A 66 14.52 6.96 3.72
CA THR A 66 13.12 7.37 3.88
C THR A 66 12.39 7.51 2.55
N SER A 67 13.09 7.78 1.44
CA SER A 67 12.49 7.80 0.10
C SER A 67 13.52 7.52 -1.01
N LEU A 68 13.11 7.67 -2.28
CA LEU A 68 14.02 7.69 -3.44
C LEU A 68 14.67 9.07 -3.68
N GLY A 69 14.35 10.04 -2.83
CA GLY A 69 14.82 11.42 -2.89
C GLY A 69 13.81 12.38 -3.50
N ARG A 70 14.20 13.66 -3.52
CA ARG A 70 13.35 14.76 -3.98
C ARG A 70 12.94 14.60 -5.44
N GLY A 71 11.64 14.79 -5.72
CA GLY A 71 11.08 14.74 -7.07
C GLY A 71 10.69 13.34 -7.56
N TYR A 72 10.97 12.29 -6.81
CA TYR A 72 10.68 10.90 -7.18
C TYR A 72 9.28 10.41 -6.75
N GLY A 73 8.36 11.30 -6.37
CA GLY A 73 7.02 10.90 -5.91
C GLY A 73 6.22 10.12 -6.96
N HIS A 74 6.42 10.41 -8.24
CA HIS A 74 5.73 9.73 -9.35
C HIS A 74 6.33 8.35 -9.72
N VAL A 75 7.35 7.90 -8.98
CA VAL A 75 8.02 6.60 -9.16
C VAL A 75 7.42 5.61 -8.18
N LEU A 76 7.05 4.41 -8.66
CA LEU A 76 6.60 3.34 -7.78
C LEU A 76 7.78 2.90 -6.90
N SER A 77 7.71 3.25 -5.62
CA SER A 77 8.71 2.91 -4.63
C SER A 77 8.38 1.56 -4.02
N HIS A 78 9.23 0.55 -4.24
CA HIS A 78 9.20 -0.70 -3.49
C HIS A 78 10.00 -0.52 -2.20
N CYS A 79 9.33 -0.70 -1.06
CA CYS A 79 9.91 -0.44 0.23
C CYS A 79 10.67 -1.68 0.74
N HIS A 80 11.86 -1.48 1.31
CA HIS A 80 12.59 -2.58 1.94
C HIS A 80 11.75 -3.26 3.04
N SER A 81 11.97 -4.54 3.33
CA SER A 81 11.17 -5.29 4.33
C SER A 81 11.21 -4.70 5.74
N THR A 82 12.29 -3.97 6.08
CA THR A 82 12.42 -3.22 7.34
C THR A 82 11.93 -1.78 7.25
N TYR A 83 11.61 -1.30 6.04
CA TYR A 83 10.91 -0.04 5.86
C TYR A 83 9.56 -0.17 6.56
N PRO A 84 9.18 0.80 7.40
CA PRO A 84 8.03 0.58 8.25
C PRO A 84 6.74 0.46 7.42
N ARG A 85 5.86 -0.50 7.77
CA ARG A 85 4.40 -0.52 7.49
C ARG A 85 3.93 -0.68 6.04
N PHE A 86 4.51 0.01 5.08
CA PHE A 86 4.09 0.01 3.68
C PHE A 86 5.11 -0.74 2.83
N ASP A 87 4.60 -1.49 1.87
CA ASP A 87 5.39 -2.32 0.98
C ASP A 87 5.59 -1.58 -0.37
N PHE A 88 4.65 -0.70 -0.75
CA PHE A 88 4.81 0.22 -1.88
C PHE A 88 4.35 1.65 -1.55
N ILE A 89 4.97 2.64 -2.21
CA ILE A 89 4.51 4.03 -2.20
C ILE A 89 4.51 4.58 -3.62
N LEU A 90 3.43 5.26 -3.98
CA LEU A 90 3.30 5.99 -5.24
C LEU A 90 2.63 7.33 -4.97
N ASP A 91 3.36 8.42 -5.20
CA ASP A 91 2.94 9.79 -4.92
C ASP A 91 2.52 9.94 -3.44
N THR A 92 1.24 10.21 -3.19
CA THR A 92 0.65 10.28 -1.84
C THR A 92 -0.18 9.02 -1.50
N MET A 93 -0.03 7.94 -2.28
CA MET A 93 -0.66 6.64 -2.07
C MET A 93 0.32 5.68 -1.38
N PHE A 94 0.00 5.29 -0.15
CA PHE A 94 0.77 4.35 0.65
C PHE A 94 0.08 2.98 0.64
N ILE A 95 0.78 1.93 0.22
CA ILE A 95 0.19 0.62 -0.05
C ILE A 95 0.81 -0.42 0.87
N GLN A 96 -0.05 -1.14 1.59
CA GLN A 96 0.30 -2.32 2.38
C GLN A 96 -0.34 -3.55 1.74
N VAL A 97 0.40 -4.65 1.67
CA VAL A 97 -0.03 -5.88 1.01
C VAL A 97 0.11 -7.06 1.96
N SER A 98 -0.83 -7.99 1.92
CA SER A 98 -0.71 -9.22 2.71
C SER A 98 -1.66 -10.29 2.21
N ILE A 99 -1.28 -11.56 2.41
CA ILE A 99 -2.17 -12.70 2.27
C ILE A 99 -3.15 -12.83 3.45
N SER A 100 -2.86 -12.22 4.61
CA SER A 100 -3.78 -12.23 5.75
C SER A 100 -4.98 -11.34 5.48
N ASN A 101 -6.06 -11.49 6.26
CA ASN A 101 -7.08 -10.45 6.28
C ASN A 101 -6.58 -9.23 7.07
N PHE A 102 -7.14 -8.04 6.85
CA PHE A 102 -6.61 -6.81 7.45
C PHE A 102 -6.61 -6.85 8.98
N GLN A 103 -7.67 -7.36 9.60
CA GLN A 103 -7.77 -7.43 11.06
C GLN A 103 -6.69 -8.33 11.70
N GLU A 104 -6.31 -9.43 11.05
CA GLU A 104 -5.18 -10.26 11.49
C GLU A 104 -3.84 -9.58 11.23
N HIS A 105 -3.72 -8.92 10.08
CA HIS A 105 -2.52 -8.18 9.73
C HIS A 105 -2.22 -7.06 10.73
N GLU A 106 -3.25 -6.32 11.12
CA GLU A 106 -3.20 -5.20 12.06
C GLU A 106 -2.89 -5.64 13.51
N LYS A 107 -3.02 -6.93 13.85
CA LYS A 107 -2.55 -7.43 15.15
C LYS A 107 -1.03 -7.49 15.24
N LYS A 108 -0.31 -7.47 14.11
CA LYS A 108 1.14 -7.46 14.11
C LYS A 108 1.63 -6.05 14.50
N GLN A 109 2.30 -5.95 15.64
CA GLN A 109 2.75 -4.67 16.20
C GLN A 109 3.72 -3.93 15.26
N ILE A 110 4.60 -4.67 14.59
CA ILE A 110 5.24 -4.20 13.35
C ILE A 110 4.17 -4.33 12.26
N LYS A 111 3.88 -3.41 11.36
CA LYS A 111 2.76 -3.47 10.36
C LYS A 111 1.44 -2.79 10.77
N GLN A 112 1.14 -2.56 12.04
CA GLN A 112 0.04 -1.66 12.45
C GLN A 112 0.14 -0.28 11.80
N ILE A 113 -0.94 0.17 11.14
CA ILE A 113 -1.02 1.44 10.42
C ILE A 113 -0.79 2.63 11.36
N GLN A 114 -1.36 2.59 12.57
CA GLN A 114 -1.21 3.64 13.59
C GLN A 114 0.26 4.06 13.80
N ASN A 115 1.19 3.11 13.72
CA ASN A 115 2.61 3.42 13.90
C ASN A 115 3.21 4.30 12.81
N ALA A 116 2.65 4.34 11.60
CA ALA A 116 3.11 5.25 10.55
C ALA A 116 2.84 6.72 10.92
N PHE A 117 1.90 6.95 11.85
CA PHE A 117 1.52 8.26 12.39
C PHE A 117 2.16 8.56 13.75
N ASP A 118 2.26 7.55 14.61
CA ASP A 118 2.67 7.72 16.02
C ASP A 118 4.17 7.59 16.24
N LYS A 119 4.84 6.67 15.52
CA LYS A 119 6.27 6.46 15.74
C LYS A 119 7.06 7.60 15.13
N ARG A 120 7.72 8.35 16.00
CA ARG A 120 8.57 9.49 15.61
C ARG A 120 10.02 9.07 15.46
N GLY A 121 10.66 9.55 14.41
CA GLY A 121 12.10 9.46 14.20
C GLY A 121 12.87 10.44 15.08
N PRO A 122 14.21 10.44 15.00
CA PRO A 122 15.08 11.35 15.77
C PRO A 122 14.81 12.84 15.51
N ASP A 123 14.24 13.16 14.35
CA ASP A 123 13.86 14.49 13.91
C ASP A 123 12.42 14.88 14.33
N GLY A 124 11.73 14.02 15.09
CA GLY A 124 10.37 14.26 15.57
C GLY A 124 9.28 14.00 14.53
N ARG A 125 9.62 13.63 13.30
CA ARG A 125 8.67 13.34 12.23
C ARG A 125 8.22 11.89 12.27
N ASN A 126 6.96 11.64 11.89
CA ASN A 126 6.52 10.27 11.64
C ASN A 126 6.90 9.81 10.24
N GLN A 127 6.67 8.54 9.95
CA GLN A 127 7.08 7.94 8.68
C GLN A 127 6.49 8.66 7.45
N ILE A 128 5.20 8.98 7.49
CA ILE A 128 4.49 9.60 6.37
C ILE A 128 5.06 11.00 6.14
N GLU A 129 5.24 11.78 7.21
CA GLU A 129 5.84 13.11 7.17
C GLU A 129 7.27 13.06 6.60
N SER A 130 8.11 12.13 7.08
CA SER A 130 9.48 11.97 6.60
C SER A 130 9.52 11.69 5.09
N TYR A 131 8.68 10.78 4.60
CA TYR A 131 8.60 10.49 3.16
C TYR A 131 8.14 11.73 2.37
N LEU A 132 7.04 12.36 2.78
CA LEU A 132 6.45 13.48 2.04
C LEU A 132 7.37 14.70 2.01
N ASP A 133 8.04 15.02 3.13
CA ASP A 133 9.02 16.11 3.20
C ASP A 133 10.22 15.87 2.29
N GLU A 134 10.74 14.64 2.26
CA GLU A 134 11.92 14.33 1.43
C GLU A 134 11.58 14.38 -0.06
N VAL A 135 10.42 13.84 -0.44
CA VAL A 135 9.99 13.73 -1.84
C VAL A 135 9.49 15.06 -2.39
N PHE A 136 8.63 15.76 -1.64
CA PHE A 136 7.91 16.94 -2.12
C PHE A 136 8.42 18.26 -1.52
N GLY A 137 9.29 18.20 -0.51
CA GLY A 137 9.73 19.38 0.25
C GLY A 137 8.63 20.03 1.07
N GLY A 138 9.01 20.96 1.94
CA GLY A 138 8.10 21.66 2.85
C GLY A 138 8.04 20.96 4.21
N ASN A 139 6.99 21.28 4.98
CA ASN A 139 6.74 20.69 6.29
C ASN A 139 5.36 20.04 6.30
N HIS A 140 5.33 18.72 6.25
CA HIS A 140 4.11 17.93 6.31
C HIS A 140 3.78 17.54 7.75
N SER A 141 2.49 17.46 8.05
CA SER A 141 1.97 16.83 9.26
C SER A 141 1.01 15.72 8.86
N ALA A 142 1.11 14.56 9.48
CA ALA A 142 0.20 13.45 9.27
C ALA A 142 -0.31 12.92 10.62
N ILE A 143 -1.62 12.91 10.79
CA ILE A 143 -2.28 12.38 12.00
C ILE A 143 -3.50 11.54 11.63
N ILE A 144 -3.95 10.71 12.58
CA ILE A 144 -5.28 10.11 12.55
C ILE A 144 -6.17 10.94 13.46
N ASP A 145 -7.23 11.53 12.89
CA ASP A 145 -8.21 12.35 13.62
C ASP A 145 -9.60 11.72 13.48
N ASP A 146 -10.16 11.24 14.59
CA ASP A 146 -11.42 10.47 14.62
C ASP A 146 -11.49 9.38 13.52
N GLY A 147 -10.39 8.62 13.36
CA GLY A 147 -10.25 7.55 12.38
C GLY A 147 -10.07 8.00 10.93
N HIS A 148 -10.02 9.31 10.66
CA HIS A 148 -9.68 9.88 9.36
C HIS A 148 -8.19 10.15 9.23
N PHE A 149 -7.63 9.93 8.04
CA PHE A 149 -6.25 10.27 7.74
C PHE A 149 -6.14 11.74 7.35
N VAL A 150 -5.61 12.57 8.25
CA VAL A 150 -5.46 14.00 8.04
C VAL A 150 -4.00 14.31 7.76
N VAL A 151 -3.71 14.66 6.49
CA VAL A 151 -2.39 15.05 6.04
C VAL A 151 -2.42 16.48 5.54
N LYS A 152 -1.48 17.30 6.01
CA LYS A 152 -1.36 18.71 5.66
C LYS A 152 0.07 19.04 5.26
N LYS A 153 0.24 20.01 4.37
CA LYS A 153 1.50 20.64 4.01
C LYS A 153 1.40 22.12 4.38
N ASP A 154 2.28 22.59 5.25
CA ASP A 154 2.31 23.99 5.69
C ASP A 154 0.94 24.50 6.21
N GLY A 155 0.16 23.60 6.83
CA GLY A 155 -1.19 23.88 7.36
C GLY A 155 -2.35 23.58 6.40
N GLU A 156 -2.08 23.42 5.10
CA GLU A 156 -3.10 23.18 4.08
C GLU A 156 -3.29 21.68 3.80
N PRO A 157 -4.52 21.18 3.60
CA PRO A 157 -4.77 19.76 3.31
C PRO A 157 -4.05 19.26 2.05
N VAL A 158 -3.40 18.09 2.15
CA VAL A 158 -2.82 17.40 0.99
C VAL A 158 -3.92 16.62 0.28
N THR A 159 -4.27 17.05 -0.94
CA THR A 159 -5.27 16.36 -1.76
C THR A 159 -4.73 15.04 -2.30
N GLY A 160 -5.55 13.99 -2.28
CA GLY A 160 -5.22 12.71 -2.91
C GLY A 160 -4.46 11.73 -2.02
N PHE A 161 -4.08 12.12 -0.79
CA PHE A 161 -3.51 11.21 0.19
C PHE A 161 -4.45 10.04 0.45
N LYS A 162 -3.92 8.82 0.38
CA LYS A 162 -4.69 7.62 0.68
C LYS A 162 -3.78 6.49 1.16
N ILE A 163 -4.33 5.65 2.04
CA ILE A 163 -3.71 4.38 2.41
C ILE A 163 -4.55 3.26 1.81
N VAL A 164 -3.88 2.29 1.19
CA VAL A 164 -4.50 1.15 0.52
C VAL A 164 -3.96 -0.15 1.13
N TYR A 165 -4.87 -1.03 1.49
CA TYR A 165 -4.59 -2.41 1.84
C TYR A 165 -5.00 -3.33 0.68
N MET A 166 -4.05 -4.11 0.15
CA MET A 166 -4.30 -5.09 -0.90
C MET A 166 -4.22 -6.51 -0.34
N ARG A 167 -5.34 -7.22 -0.39
CA ARG A 167 -5.44 -8.58 0.17
C ARG A 167 -5.10 -9.64 -0.89
N GLY A 168 -4.16 -10.52 -0.56
CA GLY A 168 -3.67 -11.63 -1.39
C GLY A 168 -4.34 -12.97 -1.17
N SER A 169 -5.48 -13.02 -0.47
CA SER A 169 -6.24 -14.26 -0.25
C SER A 169 -7.75 -14.04 -0.37
N PRO A 170 -8.51 -15.10 -0.72
CA PRO A 170 -9.98 -15.01 -0.83
C PRO A 170 -10.65 -14.51 0.45
N GLY A 171 -11.75 -13.78 0.27
CA GLY A 171 -12.63 -13.32 1.34
C GLY A 171 -13.01 -11.84 1.22
N ALA A 172 -14.24 -11.52 1.63
CA ALA A 172 -14.75 -10.17 1.60
C ALA A 172 -14.11 -9.27 2.67
N ALA A 173 -14.10 -7.97 2.41
CA ALA A 173 -13.84 -6.96 3.44
C ALA A 173 -14.98 -6.99 4.45
N ASN A 174 -14.67 -7.31 5.70
CA ASN A 174 -15.66 -7.36 6.79
C ASN A 174 -14.98 -7.05 8.14
N HIS A 175 -14.28 -5.92 8.21
CA HIS A 175 -13.50 -5.51 9.38
C HIS A 175 -14.27 -4.48 10.21
N THR A 176 -15.49 -4.84 10.62
CA THR A 176 -16.43 -3.94 11.33
C THR A 176 -15.88 -3.38 12.64
N GLY A 177 -14.93 -4.07 13.27
CA GLY A 177 -14.24 -3.59 14.47
C GLY A 177 -13.22 -2.47 14.21
N LEU A 178 -12.68 -2.37 12.99
CA LEU A 178 -11.57 -1.46 12.66
C LEU A 178 -11.99 -0.27 11.79
N ILE A 179 -13.19 -0.28 11.22
CA ILE A 179 -13.69 0.85 10.41
C ILE A 179 -13.78 2.16 11.22
N LYS A 180 -13.93 2.08 12.55
CA LYS A 180 -13.94 3.26 13.42
C LYS A 180 -12.55 3.88 13.57
N ASP A 181 -11.51 3.05 13.55
CA ASP A 181 -10.13 3.46 13.74
C ASP A 181 -9.49 3.90 12.42
N TYR A 182 -9.96 3.35 11.29
CA TYR A 182 -9.43 3.60 9.95
C TYR A 182 -10.55 3.77 8.92
N LYS A 183 -11.29 4.87 9.02
CA LYS A 183 -12.46 5.17 8.17
C LYS A 183 -12.10 5.34 6.71
N ASP A 184 -10.92 5.90 6.44
CA ASP A 184 -10.43 6.24 5.10
C ASP A 184 -9.57 5.13 4.46
N LEU A 185 -9.35 4.02 5.15
CA LEU A 185 -8.54 2.93 4.64
C LEU A 185 -9.27 2.21 3.49
N LEU A 186 -8.61 2.20 2.33
CA LEU A 186 -9.10 1.53 1.14
C LEU A 186 -8.67 0.07 1.14
N HIS A 187 -9.59 -0.82 0.83
CA HIS A 187 -9.37 -2.26 0.72
C HIS A 187 -9.59 -2.71 -0.72
N VAL A 188 -8.55 -3.28 -1.33
CA VAL A 188 -8.63 -3.99 -2.61
C VAL A 188 -8.73 -5.49 -2.36
N SER A 189 -9.77 -6.11 -2.89
CA SER A 189 -10.04 -7.54 -2.70
C SER A 189 -9.13 -8.41 -3.56
N PHE A 190 -8.93 -9.65 -3.13
CA PHE A 190 -8.18 -10.63 -3.90
C PHE A 190 -8.83 -10.92 -5.27
N ASP A 191 -10.16 -10.93 -5.35
CA ASP A 191 -10.87 -11.15 -6.62
C ASP A 191 -10.58 -10.03 -7.63
N GLU A 192 -10.53 -8.78 -7.17
CA GLU A 192 -10.15 -7.64 -8.00
C GLU A 192 -8.70 -7.76 -8.47
N LEU A 193 -7.76 -8.08 -7.57
CA LEU A 193 -6.36 -8.29 -7.94
C LEU A 193 -6.25 -9.43 -8.96
N LYS A 194 -6.94 -10.54 -8.77
CA LYS A 194 -6.95 -11.68 -9.68
C LYS A 194 -7.48 -11.28 -11.06
N GLU A 195 -8.58 -10.55 -11.11
CA GLU A 195 -9.20 -10.12 -12.37
C GLU A 195 -8.31 -9.10 -13.11
N LYS A 196 -7.79 -8.09 -12.43
CA LYS A 196 -7.08 -6.98 -13.07
C LYS A 196 -5.60 -7.25 -13.30
N LEU A 197 -4.97 -8.00 -12.40
CA LEU A 197 -3.52 -8.18 -12.42
C LEU A 197 -3.11 -9.56 -12.93
N PHE A 198 -3.90 -10.61 -12.68
CA PHE A 198 -3.48 -11.99 -12.90
C PHE A 198 -4.31 -12.77 -13.95
N LYS A 199 -5.36 -12.19 -14.55
CA LYS A 199 -6.29 -12.91 -15.46
C LYS A 199 -5.69 -13.40 -16.78
N ASN A 200 -4.67 -12.71 -17.32
CA ASN A 200 -4.12 -12.98 -18.65
C ASN A 200 -2.72 -13.60 -18.62
N ILE A 201 -2.48 -14.52 -17.69
CA ILE A 201 -1.22 -15.26 -17.64
C ILE A 201 -1.35 -16.45 -18.62
N PRO A 202 -0.51 -16.53 -19.68
CA PRO A 202 -0.43 -17.76 -20.47
C PRO A 202 -0.02 -18.91 -19.55
N THR A 203 -0.88 -19.91 -19.43
CA THR A 203 -0.54 -21.22 -18.84
C THR A 203 0.37 -22.02 -19.75
#